data_AF-A0A409WWA7-F1
#
_entry.id   AF-A0A409WWA7-F1
#
_cell.length_a   1.000
_cell.length_b   1.000
_cell.length_c   1.000
_cell.angle_alpha   90.00
_cell.angle_beta   90.00
_cell.angle_gamma   90.00
#
_symmetry.space_group_name_H-M   'P 1'
#
loop_
_entity.id
_entity.type
_entity.pdbx_description
1 polymer ?
#
loop_
_entity_poly.entity_id
_entity_poly.type
_entity_poly.pdbx_seq_one_letter_code
_entity_poly.pdbx_strand_id
1 'polypeptide(L)'
;MASLSWHALPIEMKWSIIDTLDEDDVKSLSMVDQKTYQACVPARFKNIKLDSVDTITQFIDNVPRSYCEYIQHLDICTRDSPSSPPSTPRTRSDHLITLLSASPRLHSLTLRVIGTLDKSIVAPFPYLTSLRRLSIANCGDEHKAPL
;
A
#
# COMPACT_ATOMS: atom_id res chain seq x y z
N MET A 1 38.36 16.88 14.43
CA MET A 1 37.17 17.07 13.56
C MET A 1 36.06 16.25 14.17
N ALA A 2 34.98 16.87 14.64
CA ALA A 2 33.86 16.12 15.21
C ALA A 2 33.17 15.36 14.07
N SER A 3 33.14 14.02 14.16
CA SER A 3 32.32 13.22 13.26
C SER A 3 30.86 13.51 13.57
N LEU A 4 30.19 14.24 12.68
CA LEU A 4 28.74 14.40 12.73
C LEU A 4 28.13 13.02 12.44
N SER A 5 27.61 12.37 13.47
CA SER A 5 26.99 11.06 13.34
C SER A 5 25.57 11.21 12.79
N TRP A 6 25.13 10.26 11.95
CA TRP A 6 23.75 10.19 11.44
C TRP A 6 22.71 10.35 12.56
N HIS A 7 22.98 9.77 13.73
CA HIS A 7 22.07 9.84 14.87
C HIS A 7 21.91 11.25 15.44
N ALA A 8 22.92 12.12 15.30
CA ALA A 8 22.88 13.51 15.77
C ALA A 8 22.06 14.43 14.86
N LEU A 9 21.66 13.99 13.66
CA LEU A 9 20.80 14.78 12.78
C LEU A 9 19.36 14.86 13.32
N PRO A 10 18.72 16.04 13.23
CA PRO A 10 17.28 16.19 13.45
C PRO A 10 16.46 15.26 12.55
N ILE A 11 15.28 14.86 13.02
CA ILE A 11 14.44 13.88 12.31
C ILE A 11 13.95 14.42 10.97
N GLU A 12 13.72 15.72 10.88
CA GLU A 12 13.27 16.42 9.68
C GLU A 12 14.34 16.35 8.58
N MET A 13 15.61 16.50 8.94
CA MET A 13 16.73 16.34 8.00
C MET A 13 16.88 14.90 7.53
N LYS A 14 16.70 13.93 8.44
CA LYS A 14 16.72 12.50 8.08
C LYS A 14 15.61 12.19 7.08
N TRP A 15 14.39 12.66 7.31
CA TRP A 15 13.27 12.48 6.38
C TRP A 15 13.53 13.14 5.03
N SER A 16 14.11 14.34 5.00
CA SER A 16 14.46 14.99 3.73
C SER A 16 15.48 14.18 2.93
N ILE A 17 16.40 13.49 3.58
CA ILE A 17 17.36 12.60 2.91
C ILE A 17 16.63 11.34 2.43
N ILE A 18 15.86 10.69 3.31
CA ILE A 18 15.13 9.46 3.00
C ILE A 18 14.17 9.64 1.82
N ASP A 19 13.47 10.77 1.73
CA ASP A 19 12.50 11.04 0.64
C ASP A 19 13.17 11.24 -0.74
N THR A 20 14.50 11.36 -0.78
CA THR A 20 15.29 11.41 -2.03
C THR A 20 15.90 10.07 -2.43
N LEU A 21 15.89 9.08 -1.54
CA LEU A 21 16.42 7.74 -1.81
C LEU A 21 15.40 6.89 -2.58
N ASP A 22 15.91 5.98 -3.41
CA ASP A 22 15.10 4.95 -4.05
C ASP A 22 14.73 3.82 -3.07
N GLU A 23 13.80 2.95 -3.49
CA GLU A 23 13.22 1.93 -2.61
C GLU A 23 14.26 0.94 -2.07
N ASP A 24 15.28 0.59 -2.86
CA ASP A 24 16.33 -0.35 -2.47
C ASP A 24 17.30 0.29 -1.45
N ASP A 25 17.63 1.57 -1.63
CA ASP A 25 18.45 2.33 -0.69
C ASP A 25 17.71 2.57 0.64
N VAL A 26 16.41 2.92 0.61
CA VAL A 26 15.59 3.07 1.81
C VAL A 26 15.51 1.73 2.58
N LYS A 27 15.37 0.62 1.86
CA LYS A 27 15.35 -0.72 2.45
C LYS A 27 16.68 -1.03 3.14
N SER A 28 17.80 -0.77 2.47
CA SER A 28 19.15 -0.95 3.02
C SER A 28 19.37 -0.09 4.26
N LEU A 29 18.99 1.19 4.21
CA LEU A 29 19.10 2.13 5.32
C LEU A 29 18.25 1.71 6.52
N SER A 30 17.08 1.12 6.28
CA SER A 30 16.19 0.66 7.35
C SER A 30 16.74 -0.53 8.15
N MET A 31 17.78 -1.21 7.66
CA MET A 31 18.42 -2.33 8.36
C MET A 31 19.55 -1.90 9.31
N VAL A 32 19.93 -0.61 9.32
CA VAL A 32 21.07 -0.10 10.10
C VAL A 32 20.77 -0.09 11.60
N ASP A 33 19.62 0.47 12.00
CA ASP A 33 19.21 0.54 13.41
C ASP A 33 17.69 0.79 13.53
N GLN A 34 17.14 0.60 14.74
CA GLN A 34 15.71 0.73 15.01
C GLN A 34 15.16 2.16 14.83
N LYS A 35 15.93 3.20 15.16
CA LYS A 35 15.48 4.59 15.00
C LYS A 35 15.45 4.99 13.54
N THR A 36 16.44 4.57 12.77
CA THR A 36 16.50 4.76 11.32
C THR A 36 15.41 3.96 10.64
N TYR A 37 15.11 2.73 11.09
CA TYR A 37 13.95 1.97 10.62
C TYR A 37 12.66 2.78 10.77
N GLN A 38 12.38 3.32 11.96
CA GLN A 38 11.19 4.14 12.19
C GLN A 38 11.14 5.39 11.30
N ALA A 39 12.29 6.02 11.03
CA ALA A 39 12.37 7.14 10.11
C ALA A 39 12.11 6.74 8.65
N CYS A 40 12.44 5.51 8.26
CA CYS A 40 12.22 4.98 6.91
C CYS A 40 10.80 4.43 6.68
N VAL A 41 10.04 4.09 7.73
CA VAL A 41 8.68 3.53 7.60
C VAL A 41 7.79 4.38 6.67
N PRO A 42 7.67 5.71 6.83
CA PRO A 42 6.81 6.51 5.95
C PRO A 42 7.19 6.42 4.47
N ALA A 43 8.49 6.38 4.16
CA ALA A 43 8.98 6.25 2.79
C ALA A 43 8.75 4.83 2.23
N ARG A 44 8.98 3.79 3.04
CA ARG A 44 8.76 2.39 2.65
C ARG A 44 7.29 2.06 2.34
N PHE A 45 6.36 2.67 3.07
CA PHE A 45 4.94 2.42 2.91
C PHE A 45 4.24 3.48 2.04
N LYS A 46 4.98 4.41 1.44
CA LYS A 46 4.44 5.46 0.56
C LYS A 46 3.79 4.88 -0.70
N ASN A 47 4.47 3.92 -1.32
CA ASN A 47 4.05 3.23 -2.55
C ASN A 47 3.88 1.75 -2.26
N ILE A 48 2.66 1.24 -2.33
CA ILE A 48 2.36 -0.17 -2.09
C ILE A 48 1.74 -0.78 -3.34
N LYS A 49 2.34 -1.88 -3.79
CA LYS A 49 1.84 -2.68 -4.91
C LYS A 49 1.52 -4.09 -4.43
N LEU A 50 0.27 -4.50 -4.61
CA LEU A 50 -0.26 -5.80 -4.22
C LEU A 50 -0.80 -6.48 -5.47
N ASP A 51 -0.03 -7.40 -6.04
CA ASP A 51 -0.34 -8.03 -7.34
C ASP A 51 -1.31 -9.22 -7.25
N SER A 52 -1.72 -9.63 -6.05
CA SER A 52 -2.65 -10.74 -5.85
C SER A 52 -3.48 -10.64 -4.57
N VAL A 53 -4.60 -11.35 -4.50
CA VAL A 53 -5.41 -11.45 -3.27
C VAL A 53 -4.64 -12.03 -2.09
N ASP A 54 -3.73 -12.98 -2.36
CA ASP A 54 -2.87 -13.56 -1.35
C ASP A 54 -1.93 -12.51 -0.75
N THR A 55 -1.30 -11.69 -1.60
CA THR A 55 -0.45 -10.58 -1.14
C THR A 55 -1.22 -9.52 -0.35
N ILE A 56 -2.50 -9.29 -0.67
CA ILE A 56 -3.35 -8.38 0.13
C ILE A 56 -3.60 -8.96 1.51
N THR A 57 -3.94 -10.25 1.59
CA THR A 57 -4.20 -10.96 2.85
C THR A 57 -2.94 -10.96 3.72
N GLN A 58 -1.81 -11.37 3.15
CA GLN A 58 -0.52 -11.34 3.84
C GLN A 58 -0.14 -9.93 4.29
N PHE A 59 -0.42 -8.90 3.49
CA PHE A 59 -0.16 -7.53 3.88
C PHE A 59 -1.01 -7.13 5.09
N ILE A 60 -2.32 -7.43 5.08
CA ILE A 60 -3.21 -7.12 6.20
C ILE A 60 -2.80 -7.87 7.48
N ASP A 61 -2.34 -9.11 7.36
CA ASP A 61 -1.95 -9.94 8.50
C ASP A 61 -0.58 -9.55 9.08
N ASN A 62 0.36 -9.12 8.24
CA ASN A 62 1.74 -8.84 8.67
C ASN A 62 2.04 -7.35 8.90
N VAL A 63 1.24 -6.44 8.34
CA VAL A 63 1.49 -4.99 8.41
C VAL A 63 0.59 -4.34 9.46
N PRO A 64 1.15 -3.67 10.48
CA PRO A 64 0.37 -2.91 11.44
C PRO A 64 -0.45 -1.82 10.76
N ARG A 65 -1.70 -1.64 11.21
CA ARG A 65 -2.62 -0.63 10.65
C ARG A 65 -2.08 0.80 10.72
N SER A 66 -1.24 1.12 11.71
CA SER A 66 -0.58 2.41 11.83
C SER A 66 0.34 2.74 10.66
N TYR A 67 0.82 1.74 9.91
CA TYR A 67 1.67 1.98 8.74
C TYR A 67 0.85 2.28 7.49
N CYS A 68 -0.42 1.87 7.45
CA CYS A 68 -1.33 2.17 6.35
C CYS A 68 -1.61 3.68 6.22
N GLU A 69 -1.45 4.44 7.30
CA GLU A 69 -1.59 5.90 7.31
C GLU A 69 -0.57 6.60 6.41
N TYR A 70 0.57 5.96 6.14
CA TYR A 70 1.63 6.51 5.28
C TYR A 70 1.41 6.20 3.79
N ILE A 71 0.44 5.37 3.44
CA ILE A 71 0.17 4.98 2.05
C ILE A 71 -0.39 6.17 1.27
N GLN A 72 0.30 6.53 0.19
CA GLN A 72 -0.09 7.59 -0.74
C GLN A 72 -0.43 7.04 -2.12
N HIS A 73 0.28 6.01 -2.55
CA HIS A 73 0.07 5.34 -3.83
C HIS A 73 -0.18 3.86 -3.58
N LEU A 74 -1.30 3.36 -4.08
CA LEU A 74 -1.76 2.01 -3.84
C LEU A 74 -2.20 1.40 -5.17
N ASP A 75 -1.50 0.34 -5.58
CA ASP A 75 -1.84 -0.46 -6.75
C ASP A 75 -2.24 -1.86 -6.27
N ILE A 76 -3.51 -2.21 -6.47
CA ILE A 76 -4.08 -3.47 -6.00
C ILE A 76 -4.61 -4.26 -7.18
N CYS A 77 -4.23 -5.54 -7.25
CA CYS A 77 -4.79 -6.50 -8.17
C CYS A 77 -5.56 -7.59 -7.40
N THR A 78 -6.83 -7.78 -7.76
CA THR A 78 -7.70 -8.80 -7.13
C THR A 78 -7.60 -10.16 -7.80
N ARG A 79 -6.56 -10.41 -8.58
CA ARG A 79 -6.29 -11.71 -9.20
C ARG A 79 -5.93 -12.74 -8.14
N ASP A 80 -6.53 -13.92 -8.23
CA ASP A 80 -6.11 -15.05 -7.41
C ASP A 80 -4.74 -15.55 -7.92
N SER A 81 -3.84 -15.90 -7.00
CA SER A 81 -2.63 -16.62 -7.39
C SER A 81 -3.02 -18.04 -7.85
N PRO A 82 -2.31 -18.62 -8.82
CA PRO A 82 -2.65 -19.96 -9.35
C PRO A 82 -2.50 -21.08 -8.31
N SER A 83 -1.87 -20.80 -7.17
CA SER A 83 -1.60 -21.74 -6.08
C SER A 83 -2.60 -21.67 -4.93
N SER A 84 -3.47 -20.66 -4.88
CA SER A 84 -4.37 -20.41 -3.74
C SER A 84 -5.82 -20.73 -4.10
N PRO A 85 -6.65 -21.13 -3.12
CA PRO A 85 -8.06 -21.40 -3.36
C PRO A 85 -8.78 -20.13 -3.87
N PRO A 86 -9.80 -20.28 -4.75
CA PRO A 86 -10.52 -19.15 -5.30
C PRO A 86 -11.17 -18.34 -4.18
N SER A 87 -10.81 -17.07 -4.07
CA SER A 87 -11.36 -16.17 -3.06
C SER A 87 -12.76 -15.70 -3.48
N THR A 88 -13.69 -15.65 -2.52
CA THR A 88 -15.05 -15.15 -2.83
C THR A 88 -15.02 -13.65 -3.13
N PRO A 89 -15.89 -13.14 -4.02
CA PRO A 89 -15.93 -11.71 -4.33
C PRO A 89 -16.23 -10.82 -3.11
N ARG A 90 -16.92 -11.39 -2.11
CA ARG A 90 -17.19 -10.73 -0.83
C ARG A 90 -15.91 -10.55 -0.01
N THR A 91 -15.13 -11.61 0.15
CA THR A 91 -13.83 -11.54 0.87
C THR A 91 -12.88 -10.54 0.22
N ARG A 92 -12.83 -10.50 -1.13
CA ARG A 92 -12.02 -9.52 -1.86
C ARG A 92 -12.45 -8.09 -1.53
N SER A 93 -13.76 -7.84 -1.52
CA SER A 93 -14.33 -6.53 -1.20
C SER A 93 -14.04 -6.13 0.25
N ASP A 94 -14.16 -7.05 1.20
CA ASP A 94 -13.88 -6.80 2.63
C ASP A 94 -12.40 -6.45 2.87
N HIS A 95 -11.46 -7.13 2.19
CA HIS A 95 -10.03 -6.82 2.27
C HIS A 95 -9.72 -5.43 1.70
N LEU A 96 -10.33 -5.08 0.57
CA LEU A 96 -10.20 -3.75 -0.03
C LEU A 96 -10.75 -2.67 0.91
N ILE A 97 -11.94 -2.88 1.47
CA ILE A 97 -12.56 -1.93 2.41
C ILE A 97 -11.66 -1.72 3.63
N THR A 98 -11.13 -2.80 4.18
CA THR A 98 -10.22 -2.73 5.34
C THR A 98 -8.99 -1.89 5.01
N LEU A 99 -8.38 -2.10 3.84
CA LEU A 99 -7.16 -1.40 3.45
C LEU A 99 -7.41 0.07 3.08
N LEU A 100 -8.51 0.36 2.36
CA LEU A 100 -8.91 1.72 2.01
C LEU A 100 -9.31 2.52 3.26
N SER A 101 -10.02 1.90 4.21
CA SER A 101 -10.40 2.58 5.46
C SER A 101 -9.19 2.94 6.35
N ALA A 102 -8.10 2.18 6.24
CA ALA A 102 -6.87 2.42 6.99
C ALA A 102 -5.89 3.39 6.28
N SER A 103 -6.20 3.90 5.08
CA SER A 103 -5.30 4.74 4.28
C SER A 103 -5.87 6.13 3.97
N PRO A 104 -6.02 7.02 4.98
CA PRO A 104 -6.63 8.34 4.81
C PRO A 104 -5.82 9.29 3.92
N ARG A 105 -4.51 9.08 3.78
CA ARG A 105 -3.59 9.92 2.99
C ARG A 105 -3.41 9.43 1.55
N LEU A 106 -4.28 8.54 1.08
CA LEU A 106 -4.19 7.98 -0.25
C LEU A 106 -4.45 9.05 -1.32
N HIS A 107 -3.49 9.24 -2.22
CA HIS A 107 -3.56 10.21 -3.33
C HIS A 107 -3.86 9.53 -4.67
N SER A 108 -3.38 8.30 -4.86
CA SER A 108 -3.52 7.55 -6.10
C SER A 108 -3.90 6.10 -5.80
N LEU A 109 -5.03 5.67 -6.33
CA LEU A 109 -5.51 4.30 -6.27
C LEU A 109 -5.60 3.70 -7.68
N THR A 110 -4.87 2.62 -7.91
CA THR A 110 -5.02 1.78 -9.10
C THR A 110 -5.64 0.46 -8.67
N LEU A 111 -6.85 0.18 -9.14
CA LEU A 111 -7.59 -1.02 -8.82
C LEU A 111 -7.74 -1.89 -10.07
N ARG A 112 -6.99 -2.99 -10.09
CA ARG A 112 -6.96 -4.00 -11.14
C ARG A 112 -7.87 -5.16 -10.76
N VAL A 113 -9.10 -5.13 -11.24
CA VAL A 113 -10.18 -6.02 -10.80
C VAL A 113 -10.35 -7.21 -11.72
N ILE A 114 -10.49 -8.41 -11.16
CA ILE A 114 -11.00 -9.58 -11.89
C ILE A 114 -12.46 -9.87 -11.47
N GLY A 115 -13.38 -9.82 -12.44
CA GLY A 115 -14.81 -10.04 -12.20
C GLY A 115 -15.48 -8.92 -11.41
N THR A 116 -16.49 -9.27 -10.61
CA THR A 116 -17.35 -8.30 -9.92
C THR A 116 -16.86 -8.01 -8.50
N LEU A 117 -16.92 -6.73 -8.10
CA LEU A 117 -16.77 -6.29 -6.71
C LEU A 117 -18.12 -5.93 -6.11
N ASP A 118 -18.27 -6.13 -4.80
CA ASP A 118 -19.49 -5.74 -4.11
C ASP A 118 -19.61 -4.22 -4.00
N LYS A 119 -20.82 -3.69 -4.04
CA LYS A 119 -21.10 -2.24 -3.91
C LYS A 119 -20.59 -1.63 -2.59
N SER A 120 -20.33 -2.46 -1.58
CA SER A 120 -19.73 -2.03 -0.31
C SER A 120 -18.35 -1.40 -0.45
N ILE A 121 -17.62 -1.65 -1.55
CA ILE A 121 -16.31 -1.00 -1.78
C ILE A 121 -16.40 0.52 -1.87
N VAL A 122 -17.60 1.08 -2.08
CA VAL A 122 -17.84 2.53 -2.17
C VAL A 122 -17.86 3.18 -0.77
N ALA A 123 -18.15 2.42 0.28
CA ALA A 123 -18.25 2.92 1.66
C ALA A 123 -16.99 3.65 2.18
N PRO A 124 -15.74 3.22 1.89
CA PRO A 124 -14.54 3.94 2.34
C PRO A 124 -14.20 5.20 1.52
N PHE A 125 -14.72 5.37 0.29
CA PHE A 125 -14.35 6.48 -0.59
C PHE A 125 -14.62 7.88 -0.02
N PRO A 126 -15.72 8.14 0.72
CA PRO A 126 -15.97 9.43 1.37
C PRO A 126 -14.86 9.84 2.36
N TYR A 127 -14.11 8.89 2.92
CA TYR A 127 -13.02 9.15 3.87
C TYR A 127 -11.68 9.39 3.17
N LEU A 128 -11.55 9.04 1.89
CA LEU A 128 -10.36 9.23 1.08
C LEU A 128 -10.30 10.66 0.50
N THR A 129 -10.33 11.66 1.40
CA THR A 129 -10.38 13.09 1.04
C THR A 129 -9.19 13.57 0.22
N SER A 130 -8.06 12.87 0.31
CA SER A 130 -6.83 13.19 -0.43
C SER A 130 -6.74 12.52 -1.80
N LEU A 131 -7.71 11.68 -2.18
CA LEU A 131 -7.65 10.90 -3.41
C LEU A 131 -7.83 11.81 -4.64
N ARG A 132 -6.80 11.86 -5.49
CA ARG A 132 -6.78 12.67 -6.72
C ARG A 132 -6.85 11.82 -7.98
N ARG A 133 -6.35 10.60 -7.91
CA ARG A 133 -6.32 9.66 -9.04
C ARG A 133 -6.95 8.34 -8.65
N LEU A 134 -7.96 7.94 -9.42
CA LEU A 134 -8.58 6.63 -9.36
C LEU A 134 -8.49 6.01 -10.75
N SER A 135 -7.85 4.86 -10.85
CA SER A 135 -7.78 4.08 -12.08
C SER A 135 -8.37 2.70 -11.80
N ILE A 136 -9.44 2.33 -12.52
CA ILE A 136 -10.03 1.01 -12.42
C ILE A 136 -9.77 0.30 -13.75
N ALA A 137 -9.14 -0.86 -13.70
CA ALA A 137 -8.82 -1.66 -14.89
C ALA A 137 -9.35 -3.08 -14.71
N ASN A 138 -9.94 -3.64 -15.77
CA ASN A 138 -10.27 -5.06 -15.80
C ASN A 138 -8.97 -5.86 -16.01
N CYS A 139 -8.70 -6.82 -15.13
CA CYS A 139 -7.61 -7.79 -15.27
C CYS A 139 -8.12 -9.21 -15.56
N GLY A 140 -9.42 -9.35 -15.78
CA GLY A 140 -10.07 -10.54 -16.34
C GLY A 140 -10.22 -10.48 -17.86
N ASP A 141 -10.52 -11.64 -18.44
CA ASP A 141 -10.89 -11.77 -19.85
C ASP A 141 -12.29 -11.16 -20.02
N GLU A 142 -12.40 -10.02 -20.74
CA GLU A 142 -13.67 -9.29 -20.96
C GLU A 142 -14.78 -10.20 -21.51
N HIS A 143 -14.42 -11.25 -22.25
CA HIS A 143 -15.37 -12.21 -22.81
C HIS A 143 -15.92 -13.20 -21.78
N LYS A 144 -15.24 -13.40 -20.63
CA LYS A 144 -15.66 -14.34 -19.57
C LYS A 144 -16.16 -13.65 -18.31
N ALA A 145 -15.68 -12.43 -18.04
CA ALA A 145 -16.03 -11.65 -16.86
C ALA A 145 -16.05 -10.15 -17.20
N PRO A 146 -17.14 -9.65 -17.82
CA PRO A 146 -17.31 -8.23 -18.04
C PRO A 146 -17.47 -7.48 -16.71
N LEU A 147 -17.01 -6.23 -16.67
CA LEU A 147 -17.15 -5.30 -15.54
C LEU A 147 -18.60 -4.83 -15.37
#